data_AF-A0A7C6BEU0-F1
#
_entry.id   AF-A0A7C6BEU0-F1
#
_cell.length_a   1.000
_cell.length_b   1.000
_cell.length_c   1.000
_cell.angle_alpha   90.00
_cell.angle_beta   90.00
_cell.angle_gamma   90.00
#
_symmetry.space_group_name_H-M   'P 1'
#
loop_
_entity.id
_entity.type
_entity.pdbx_description
1 polymer ?
#
loop_
_entity_poly.entity_id
_entity_poly.type
_entity_poly.pdbx_seq_one_letter_code
_entity_poly.pdbx_strand_id
1 'polypeptide(L)'
;MAILIAIQGWTQVTLNEGFEGSAFPPEDWTKVTTQGTVSWERLTSSSPRGTASASVNYQSPNHTNYLITPKLNVTAGLDTISFWVKCPNYYS
;
A
#
# COMPACT_ATOMS: atom_id res chain seq x y z
N MET A 1 5.26 39.71 17.93
CA MET A 1 4.62 38.43 17.55
C MET A 1 4.96 38.20 16.09
N ALA A 2 5.79 37.20 15.78
CA ALA A 2 6.16 36.90 14.40
C ALA A 2 5.23 35.78 13.91
N ILE A 3 4.45 36.07 12.87
CA ILE A 3 3.75 35.03 12.10
C ILE A 3 4.76 34.53 11.07
N LEU A 4 5.23 33.31 11.24
CA LEU A 4 5.92 32.57 10.18
C LEU A 4 4.84 32.00 9.25
N ILE A 5 4.79 32.47 8.01
CA ILE A 5 4.13 31.74 6.91
C ILE A 5 5.21 30.88 6.28
N ALA A 6 5.31 29.62 6.73
CA ALA A 6 6.05 28.62 5.99
C ALA A 6 5.20 28.26 4.75
N ILE A 7 5.53 28.82 3.60
CA ILE A 7 5.21 28.16 2.32
C ILE A 7 6.11 26.93 2.22
N GLN A 8 5.73 25.85 2.91
CA GLN A 8 6.30 24.55 2.61
C GLN A 8 5.89 24.23 1.18
N GLY A 9 6.80 24.41 0.22
CA GLY A 9 6.68 23.73 -1.05
C GLY A 9 6.51 22.25 -0.75
N TRP A 10 5.46 21.63 -1.29
CA TRP A 10 5.18 20.22 -1.06
C TRP A 10 6.24 19.43 -1.83
N THR A 11 7.43 19.29 -1.26
CA THR A 11 8.40 18.30 -1.74
C THR A 11 7.73 16.97 -1.58
N GLN A 12 7.45 16.30 -2.69
CA GLN A 12 6.86 14.97 -2.62
C GLN A 12 7.80 14.06 -1.84
N VAL A 13 7.27 13.54 -0.73
CA VAL A 13 7.94 12.49 0.03
C VAL A 13 7.93 11.24 -0.83
N THR A 14 9.09 10.61 -0.99
CA THR A 14 9.20 9.29 -1.62
C THR A 14 8.26 8.33 -0.89
N LEU A 15 7.40 7.63 -1.64
CA LEU A 15 6.49 6.65 -1.04
C LEU A 15 7.30 5.54 -0.37
N ASN A 16 7.14 5.40 0.94
CA ASN A 16 7.78 4.36 1.74
C ASN A 16 6.74 3.77 2.69
N GLU A 17 6.06 2.71 2.22
CA GLU A 17 4.98 2.06 2.95
C GLU A 17 5.38 0.63 3.32
N GLY A 18 5.29 0.33 4.62
CA GLY A 18 5.54 -1.01 5.20
C GLY A 18 4.29 -1.70 5.73
N PHE A 19 3.15 -0.99 5.76
CA PHE A 19 1.85 -1.42 6.29
C PHE A 19 1.85 -1.72 7.81
N GLU A 20 2.81 -1.15 8.54
CA GLU A 20 3.02 -1.41 9.97
C GLU A 20 1.94 -0.78 10.85
N GLY A 21 1.36 0.33 10.42
CA GLY A 21 0.25 1.01 11.10
C GLY A 21 -1.02 0.16 11.20
N SER A 22 -1.87 0.43 12.18
CA SER A 22 -3.08 -0.36 12.42
C SER A 22 -4.25 -0.03 11.48
N ALA A 23 -4.24 1.15 10.85
CA ALA A 23 -5.23 1.54 9.84
C ALA A 23 -4.96 0.82 8.50
N PHE A 24 -6.01 0.34 7.84
CA PHE A 24 -5.89 -0.26 6.52
C PHE A 24 -7.10 0.05 5.61
N PRO A 25 -6.88 0.55 4.38
CA PRO A 25 -5.56 0.87 3.81
C PRO A 25 -4.90 2.04 4.57
N PRO A 26 -3.59 2.29 4.38
CA PRO A 26 -2.96 3.47 4.97
C PRO A 26 -3.65 4.77 4.53
N GLU A 27 -3.40 5.87 5.22
CA GLU A 27 -4.00 7.17 4.90
C GLU A 27 -3.74 7.55 3.43
N ASP A 28 -4.77 8.11 2.77
CA ASP A 28 -4.79 8.44 1.34
C ASP A 28 -4.59 7.28 0.33
N TRP A 29 -4.45 6.04 0.80
CA TRP A 29 -4.53 4.87 -0.07
C TRP A 29 -5.99 4.46 -0.30
N THR A 30 -6.26 3.86 -1.45
CA THR A 30 -7.58 3.34 -1.79
C THR A 30 -7.50 1.83 -2.05
N LYS A 31 -8.44 1.06 -1.49
CA LYS A 31 -8.65 -0.34 -1.87
C LYS A 31 -9.99 -0.52 -2.56
N VAL A 32 -10.02 -1.30 -3.64
CA VAL A 32 -11.23 -1.58 -4.41
C VAL A 32 -11.29 -3.05 -4.79
N THR A 33 -12.45 -3.67 -4.59
CA THR A 33 -12.76 -5.01 -5.10
C THR A 33 -13.80 -4.86 -6.20
N THR A 34 -13.46 -5.19 -7.45
CA THR A 34 -14.37 -5.09 -8.60
C THR A 34 -15.01 -6.42 -8.96
N GLN A 35 -14.43 -7.53 -8.47
CA GLN A 35 -14.96 -8.87 -8.63
C GLN A 35 -14.57 -9.72 -7.42
N GLY A 36 -15.52 -10.54 -6.95
CA GLY A 36 -15.32 -11.42 -5.81
C GLY A 36 -15.67 -10.77 -4.47
N THR A 37 -15.38 -11.48 -3.38
CA THR A 37 -15.72 -11.07 -2.00
C THR A 37 -14.48 -10.87 -1.11
N VAL A 38 -13.32 -11.42 -1.49
CA VAL A 38 -12.03 -11.14 -0.83
C VAL A 38 -11.51 -9.76 -1.23
N SER A 39 -10.96 -9.02 -0.27
CA SER A 39 -10.43 -7.67 -0.48
C SER A 39 -9.04 -7.54 0.13
N TRP A 40 -8.31 -6.46 -0.22
CA TRP A 40 -7.04 -6.15 0.41
C TRP A 40 -7.23 -5.89 1.91
N GLU A 41 -6.34 -6.46 2.71
CA GLU A 41 -6.31 -6.31 4.16
C GLU A 41 -4.88 -6.21 4.69
N ARG A 42 -4.77 -5.83 5.97
CA ARG A 42 -3.50 -5.86 6.70
C ARG A 42 -3.28 -7.25 7.30
N LEU A 43 -2.13 -7.84 6.99
CA LEU A 43 -1.68 -9.11 7.54
C LEU A 43 -0.53 -8.87 8.52
N THR A 44 -0.53 -9.58 9.66
CA THR A 44 0.56 -9.55 10.66
C THR A 44 1.20 -10.92 10.91
N SER A 45 0.61 -11.99 10.40
CA SER A 45 1.06 -13.37 10.68
C SER A 45 2.13 -13.89 9.71
N SER A 46 2.33 -13.24 8.56
CA SER A 46 3.19 -13.78 7.49
C SER A 46 3.72 -12.68 6.56
N SER A 47 4.30 -11.61 7.13
CA SER A 47 4.86 -10.52 6.33
C SER A 47 6.17 -10.91 5.63
N PRO A 48 6.40 -10.50 4.36
CA PRO A 48 7.69 -10.62 3.68
C PRO A 48 8.80 -9.77 4.33
N ARG A 49 8.44 -8.68 5.04
CA ARG A 49 9.39 -7.76 5.67
C ARG A 49 8.68 -6.95 6.76
N GLY A 50 9.29 -6.83 7.94
CA GLY A 50 8.67 -6.12 9.06
C GLY A 50 7.65 -6.98 9.82
N THR A 51 6.68 -6.35 10.47
CA THR A 51 5.66 -7.06 11.27
C THR A 51 4.30 -7.12 10.59
N ALA A 52 4.09 -6.34 9.54
CA ALA A 52 2.85 -6.34 8.77
C ALA A 52 3.07 -6.22 7.26
N SER A 53 2.03 -6.48 6.48
CA SER A 53 2.00 -6.30 5.03
C SER A 53 0.58 -6.15 4.51
N ALA A 54 0.40 -5.61 3.30
CA ALA A 54 -0.84 -5.77 2.56
C ALA A 54 -0.96 -7.21 2.03
N SER A 55 -2.13 -7.81 2.15
CA SER A 55 -2.43 -9.14 1.58
C SER A 55 -3.82 -9.19 0.99
N VAL A 56 -4.02 -10.17 0.11
CA VAL A 56 -5.34 -10.57 -0.36
C VAL A 56 -5.37 -12.09 -0.50
N ASN A 57 -6.43 -12.71 0.01
CA ASN A 57 -6.56 -14.16 0.00
C ASN A 57 -6.98 -14.68 -1.38
N TYR A 58 -6.68 -15.95 -1.62
CA TYR A 58 -7.21 -16.68 -2.77
C TYR A 58 -8.74 -16.75 -2.71
N GLN A 59 -9.38 -16.68 -3.89
CA GLN A 59 -10.80 -16.98 -4.04
C GLN A 59 -11.06 -17.67 -5.39
N SER A 60 -11.94 -18.67 -5.37
CA SER A 60 -12.50 -19.33 -6.55
C SER A 60 -13.93 -18.82 -6.83
N PRO A 61 -14.37 -18.64 -8.10
CA PRO A 61 -13.63 -18.91 -9.32
C PRO A 61 -12.57 -17.84 -9.67
N ASN A 62 -12.76 -16.61 -9.22
CA ASN A 62 -11.84 -15.50 -9.45
C ASN A 62 -12.14 -14.32 -8.52
N HIS A 63 -11.21 -13.38 -8.47
CA HIS A 63 -11.36 -12.09 -7.83
C HIS A 63 -10.46 -11.05 -8.53
N THR A 64 -10.85 -9.78 -8.46
CA THR A 64 -10.06 -8.64 -8.98
C THR A 64 -10.03 -7.54 -7.93
N ASN A 65 -8.82 -7.22 -7.45
CA ASN A 65 -8.60 -6.35 -6.31
C ASN A 65 -7.49 -5.33 -6.60
N TYR A 66 -7.77 -4.05 -6.35
CA TYR A 66 -6.82 -2.95 -6.50
C TYR A 66 -6.43 -2.40 -5.13
N LEU A 67 -5.14 -2.14 -4.94
CA LEU A 67 -4.61 -1.33 -3.86
C LEU A 67 -3.83 -0.18 -4.51
N ILE A 68 -4.34 1.04 -4.34
CA ILE A 68 -3.96 2.23 -5.09
C ILE A 68 -3.28 3.18 -4.10
N THR A 69 -2.08 3.65 -4.46
CA THR A 69 -1.30 4.60 -3.66
C THR A 69 -2.00 5.97 -3.59
N PRO A 70 -1.58 6.85 -2.68
CA PRO A 70 -1.87 8.27 -2.81
C PRO A 70 -1.35 8.81 -4.15
N LYS A 71 -1.83 9.98 -4.55
CA LYS A 71 -1.34 10.65 -5.75
C LYS A 71 0.16 10.97 -5.61
N LEU A 72 0.94 10.51 -6.57
CA LEU A 72 2.39 10.76 -6.66
C LEU A 72 2.66 11.75 -7.81
N ASN A 73 3.57 12.72 -7.63
CA ASN A 73 4.15 13.51 -8.71
C ASN A 73 5.41 12.82 -9.25
N VAL A 74 5.21 11.94 -10.22
CA VAL A 74 6.33 11.24 -10.85
C VAL A 74 7.17 12.25 -11.65
N THR A 75 8.46 12.35 -11.32
CA THR A 75 9.44 13.21 -12.01
C THR A 75 10.59 12.34 -12.52
N ALA A 76 11.30 12.80 -13.55
CA ALA A 76 12.40 12.06 -14.15
C ALA A 76 13.47 11.71 -13.10
N GLY A 77 13.82 10.42 -13.00
CA GLY A 77 14.76 9.91 -11.98
C GLY A 77 14.12 9.51 -10.64
N LEU A 78 12.83 9.76 -10.45
CA LEU A 78 12.02 9.34 -9.30
C LEU A 78 10.77 8.54 -9.76
N ASP A 79 10.96 7.69 -10.76
CA ASP A 79 9.93 6.93 -11.48
C ASP A 79 10.03 5.41 -11.28
N THR A 80 10.84 4.98 -10.31
CA THR A 80 11.01 3.57 -9.95
C THR A 80 10.19 3.20 -8.72
N ILE A 81 9.49 2.07 -8.81
CA ILE A 81 8.83 1.41 -7.67
C ILE A 81 9.55 0.10 -7.35
N SER A 82 9.68 -0.22 -6.06
CA SER A 82 10.23 -1.50 -5.60
C SER A 82 9.37 -2.01 -4.45
N PHE A 83 9.08 -3.30 -4.43
CA PHE A 83 8.23 -3.91 -3.42
C PHE A 83 8.69 -5.33 -3.08
N TRP A 84 8.30 -5.79 -1.90
CA TRP A 84 8.51 -7.17 -1.45
C TRP A 84 7.19 -7.93 -1.56
N VAL A 85 7.23 -9.13 -2.13
CA VAL A 85 6.06 -9.98 -2.27
C VAL A 85 6.36 -11.37 -1.73
N LYS A 86 5.38 -11.95 -1.05
CA LYS A 86 5.40 -13.34 -0.60
C LYS A 86 4.08 -13.98 -1.01
N CYS A 87 4.17 -15.12 -1.65
CA CYS A 87 3.03 -16.03 -1.79
C CYS A 87 3.25 -17.16 -0.77
N PRO A 88 2.36 -17.37 0.22
CA PRO A 88 2.46 -18.55 1.06
C PRO A 88 2.27 -19.78 0.18
N ASN A 89 3.18 -20.76 0.31
CA ASN A 89 3.07 -22.04 -0.39
C ASN A 89 1.78 -22.75 0.07
N TYR A 90 0.72 -22.69 -0.72
CA TYR A 90 -0.39 -23.63 -0.63
C TYR A 90 -0.28 -24.59 -1.82
N TYR A 91 0.51 -25.65 -1.63
CA TYR A 91 0.45 -26.84 -2.46
C TYR A 91 -0.18 -27.98 -1.65
N SER A 92 -1.42 -28.29 -1.99
CA SER A 92 -1.83 -29.62 -2.45
C SER A 92 -3.19 -29.48 -3.13
#